data_AF-A0A392MZW8-F1
#
_entry.id   AF-A0A392MZW8-F1
#
_cell.length_a   1.000
_cell.length_b   1.000
_cell.length_c   1.000
_cell.angle_alpha   90.00
_cell.angle_beta   90.00
_cell.angle_gamma   90.00
#
_symmetry.space_group_name_H-M   'P 1'
#
loop_
_entity.id
_entity.type
_entity.pdbx_description
1 polymer ?
#
loop_
_entity_poly.entity_id
_entity_poly.type
_entity_poly.pdbx_seq_one_letter_code
_entity_poly.pdbx_strand_id
1 'polypeptide(L)'
;MGEIQSWMNFNINNTAGWSSRGGWCEFWATTWHCLWSWRNKELFEEGFVRPSRPGIVISQMVSDYEKASRLNERPDGCYDSLDSS
;
A
#
# COMPACT_ATOMS: atom_id res chain seq x y z
N MET A 1 -16.91 -11.14 -18.78
CA MET A 1 -16.51 -10.71 -17.42
C MET A 1 -15.65 -11.73 -16.67
N GLY A 2 -15.54 -13.01 -17.09
CA GLY A 2 -14.72 -14.00 -16.37
C GLY A 2 -13.20 -13.74 -16.38
N GLU A 3 -12.66 -13.21 -17.48
CA GLU A 3 -11.23 -12.89 -17.63
C GLU A 3 -10.74 -11.88 -16.58
N ILE A 4 -11.49 -10.81 -16.33
CA ILE A 4 -11.08 -9.76 -15.40
C ILE A 4 -11.19 -10.22 -13.94
N GLN A 5 -12.21 -11.03 -13.64
CA GLN A 5 -12.38 -11.63 -12.30
C GLN A 5 -11.26 -12.64 -12.03
N SER A 6 -10.92 -13.47 -13.01
CA SER A 6 -9.83 -14.46 -12.92
C SER A 6 -8.47 -13.77 -12.78
N TRP A 7 -8.23 -12.70 -13.54
CA TRP A 7 -7.01 -11.90 -13.45
C TRP A 7 -6.88 -11.15 -12.12
N MET A 8 -7.99 -10.59 -11.61
CA MET A 8 -8.02 -10.01 -10.27
C MET A 8 -7.73 -11.07 -9.20
N ASN A 9 -8.39 -12.23 -9.26
CA ASN A 9 -8.17 -13.33 -8.32
C ASN A 9 -6.74 -13.87 -8.38
N PHE A 10 -6.15 -13.96 -9.57
CA PHE A 10 -4.74 -14.33 -9.72
C PHE A 10 -3.85 -13.33 -9.00
N ASN A 11 -4.02 -12.02 -9.24
CA ASN A 11 -3.17 -11.03 -8.59
C ASN A 11 -3.50 -10.82 -7.10
N ILE A 12 -4.69 -11.14 -6.60
CA ILE A 12 -4.97 -11.07 -5.16
C ILE A 12 -4.36 -12.27 -4.44
N ASN A 13 -4.43 -13.46 -5.02
CA ASN A 13 -4.00 -14.71 -4.38
C ASN A 13 -2.56 -15.13 -4.72
N ASN A 14 -1.88 -14.41 -5.61
CA ASN A 14 -0.50 -14.72 -5.95
C ASN A 14 0.45 -14.28 -4.84
N THR A 15 0.80 -15.20 -3.94
CA THR A 15 1.80 -15.00 -2.89
C THR A 15 3.21 -15.41 -3.33
N ALA A 16 3.41 -15.81 -4.59
CA ALA A 16 4.66 -16.40 -5.05
C ALA A 16 5.77 -15.36 -5.21
N GLY A 17 6.65 -15.31 -4.20
CA GLY A 17 8.01 -14.79 -4.36
C GLY A 17 8.22 -13.29 -4.15
N TRP A 18 7.24 -12.54 -3.64
CA TRP A 18 7.52 -11.16 -3.26
C TRP A 18 8.38 -11.13 -1.99
N SER A 19 9.65 -10.75 -2.15
CA SER A 19 10.67 -10.62 -1.09
C SER A 19 10.71 -9.24 -0.43
N SER A 20 9.70 -8.38 -0.66
CA SER A 20 9.65 -7.05 -0.05
C SER A 20 8.82 -7.11 1.24
N ARG A 21 9.08 -6.19 2.18
CA ARG A 21 8.40 -6.12 3.48
C ARG A 21 6.92 -5.73 3.29
N GLY A 22 6.12 -6.69 2.86
CA GLY A 22 4.68 -6.62 2.72
C GLY A 22 4.15 -7.70 1.78
N GLY A 23 2.91 -8.11 1.98
CA GLY A 23 2.29 -9.13 1.13
C GLY A 23 1.99 -8.60 -0.27
N TRP A 24 2.01 -9.49 -1.26
CA TRP A 24 1.70 -9.14 -2.65
C TRP A 24 0.29 -8.57 -2.82
N CYS A 25 -0.66 -9.06 -2.01
CA CYS A 25 -2.04 -8.60 -2.02
C CYS A 25 -2.15 -7.12 -1.64
N GLU A 26 -1.48 -6.71 -0.57
CA GLU A 26 -1.48 -5.35 -0.03
C GLU A 26 -0.85 -4.39 -1.03
N PHE A 27 0.28 -4.79 -1.62
CA PHE A 27 0.91 -4.00 -2.67
C PHE A 27 0.02 -3.87 -3.91
N TRP A 28 -0.58 -4.96 -4.36
CA TRP A 28 -1.43 -4.97 -5.55
C TRP A 28 -2.67 -4.09 -5.35
N ALA A 29 -3.37 -4.25 -4.22
CA ALA A 29 -4.54 -3.44 -3.88
C ALA A 29 -4.18 -1.95 -3.80
N THR A 30 -3.05 -1.62 -3.16
CA THR A 30 -2.57 -0.24 -3.04
C THR A 30 -2.19 0.33 -4.41
N THR A 31 -1.54 -0.48 -5.27
CA THR A 31 -1.20 -0.09 -6.65
C THR A 31 -2.43 0.31 -7.44
N TRP A 32 -3.49 -0.51 -7.40
CA TRP A 32 -4.73 -0.21 -8.09
C TRP A 32 -5.38 1.07 -7.62
N HIS A 33 -5.48 1.23 -6.30
CA HIS A 33 -6.00 2.44 -5.70
C HIS A 33 -5.20 3.67 -6.18
N CYS A 34 -3.87 3.63 -6.08
CA CYS A 34 -3.00 4.72 -6.53
C CYS A 34 -3.15 5.04 -8.02
N LEU A 35 -3.16 4.03 -8.89
CA LEU A 35 -3.31 4.24 -10.34
C LEU A 35 -4.65 4.88 -10.68
N TRP A 36 -5.74 4.42 -10.05
CA TRP A 36 -7.06 5.01 -10.25
C TRP A 36 -7.11 6.45 -9.74
N SER A 37 -6.63 6.69 -8.53
CA SER A 37 -6.58 8.04 -7.94
C SER A 37 -5.73 8.99 -8.80
N TRP A 38 -4.53 8.60 -9.21
CA TRP A 38 -3.67 9.44 -10.04
C TRP A 38 -4.30 9.74 -11.40
N ARG A 39 -4.96 8.76 -12.03
CA ARG A 39 -5.70 8.99 -13.27
C ARG A 39 -6.78 10.06 -13.08
N ASN A 40 -7.54 10.00 -11.99
CA ASN A 40 -8.57 11.01 -11.72
C ASN A 40 -7.95 12.39 -11.48
N LYS A 41 -6.84 12.46 -10.74
CA LYS A 41 -6.13 13.73 -10.52
C LYS A 41 -5.58 14.32 -11.81
N GLU A 42 -5.00 13.51 -12.68
CA GLU A 42 -4.55 13.94 -14.02
C GLU A 42 -5.68 14.54 -14.86
N LEU A 43 -6.92 14.11 -14.66
CA LEU A 43 -8.09 14.59 -15.41
C LEU A 43 -8.73 15.85 -14.81
N PHE A 44 -8.68 16.01 -13.49
CA PHE A 44 -9.50 17.00 -12.78
C PHE A 44 -8.70 18.00 -11.93
N GLU A 45 -7.42 17.75 -11.66
CA GLU A 45 -6.54 18.63 -10.88
C GLU A 45 -5.49 19.26 -11.82
N GLU A 46 -5.62 20.56 -12.07
CA GLU A 46 -4.67 21.29 -12.90
C GLU A 46 -3.27 21.30 -12.26
N GLY A 47 -2.25 20.94 -13.05
CA GLY A 47 -0.86 20.87 -12.59
C GLY A 47 -0.50 19.61 -11.79
N PHE A 48 -1.41 18.65 -11.63
CA PHE A 48 -1.05 17.36 -11.03
C PHE A 48 -0.09 16.58 -11.94
N VAL A 49 1.00 16.09 -11.35
CA VAL A 49 1.98 15.23 -12.02
C VAL A 49 2.14 13.94 -11.23
N ARG A 50 2.01 12.80 -11.91
CA ARG A 50 2.22 11.48 -11.31
C ARG A 50 3.66 11.34 -10.80
N PRO A 51 3.89 10.60 -9.69
CA PRO A 51 5.24 10.31 -9.23
C PRO A 51 6.12 9.65 -10.30
N SER A 52 7.39 10.06 -10.38
CA SER A 52 8.36 9.53 -11.35
C SER A 52 8.79 8.09 -11.08
N ARG A 53 8.69 7.63 -9.82
CA ARG A 53 8.98 6.25 -9.40
C ARG A 53 7.78 5.63 -8.65
N PRO A 54 6.65 5.35 -9.34
CA PRO A 54 5.41 4.91 -8.70
C PRO A 54 5.55 3.69 -7.80
N GLY A 55 6.34 2.69 -8.21
CA GLY A 55 6.52 1.46 -7.44
C GLY A 55 7.17 1.68 -6.07
N ILE A 56 8.07 2.66 -5.95
CA ILE A 56 8.69 3.01 -4.67
C ILE A 56 7.69 3.72 -3.76
N VAL A 57 6.93 4.67 -4.31
CA VAL A 57 5.90 5.38 -3.56
C VAL A 57 4.86 4.40 -3.02
N ILE A 58 4.38 3.48 -3.86
CA ILE A 58 3.41 2.47 -3.44
C ILE A 58 4.01 1.55 -2.36
N SER A 59 5.24 1.08 -2.54
CA SER A 59 5.92 0.24 -1.53
C SER A 59 6.03 0.95 -0.19
N GLN A 60 6.34 2.25 -0.20
CA GLN A 60 6.42 3.06 1.00
C GLN A 60 5.04 3.21 1.67
N MET A 61 3.99 3.48 0.88
CA MET A 61 2.61 3.57 1.39
C MET A 61 2.14 2.27 2.05
N VAL A 62 2.45 1.12 1.45
CA VAL A 62 2.18 -0.20 2.05
C VAL A 62 2.93 -0.35 3.37
N SER A 63 4.23 -0.06 3.38
CA SER A 63 5.05 -0.18 4.59
C SER A 63 4.56 0.72 5.73
N ASP A 64 4.13 1.94 5.41
CA ASP A 64 3.64 2.89 6.41
C ASP A 64 2.26 2.49 6.94
N TYR A 65 1.39 1.96 6.07
CA TYR A 65 0.12 1.36 6.49
C TYR A 65 0.34 0.17 7.43
N GLU A 66 1.25 -0.75 7.10
CA GLU A 66 1.55 -1.91 7.96
C GLU A 66 2.08 -1.49 9.35
N LYS A 67 2.96 -0.48 9.40
CA LYS A 67 3.45 0.05 10.69
C LYS A 67 2.32 0.65 11.50
N ALA A 68 1.45 1.45 10.88
CA ALA A 68 0.31 2.07 11.56
C ALA A 68 -0.69 1.02 12.07
N SER A 69 -0.99 -0.01 11.27
CA SER A 69 -1.89 -1.10 11.66
C SER A 69 -1.36 -1.87 12.88
N ARG A 70 -0.05 -2.14 12.94
CA ARG A 70 0.58 -2.80 14.10
C ARG A 70 0.55 -1.95 15.37
N LEU A 71 0.57 -0.62 15.25
CA LEU A 71 0.42 0.27 16.41
C LEU A 71 -1.02 0.25 16.95
N ASN A 72 -2.01 0.13 16.06
CA ASN A 72 -3.43 0.06 16.44
C ASN A 72 -3.82 -1.30 17.04
N GLU A 73 -3.05 -2.36 16.76
CA GLU A 73 -3.24 -3.70 17.34
C GLU A 73 -2.64 -3.87 18.75
N ARG A 74 -1.89 -2.90 19.25
CA ARG A 74 -1.50 -2.87 20.67
C ARG A 74 -2.70 -2.36 21.48
N PRO A 75 -3.43 -3.22 22.22
CA PRO A 75 -4.40 -2.71 23.17
C PRO A 75 -3.62 -1.90 24.20
N ASP A 76 -4.17 -0.75 24.55
CA ASP A 76 -3.62 0.26 25.45
C ASP A 76 -2.63 -0.27 26.52
N GLY A 77 -1.43 0.32 26.54
CA GLY A 77 -0.59 0.34 27.74
C GLY A 77 0.80 -0.31 27.62
N CYS A 78 1.76 0.43 27.07
CA CYS A 78 3.03 0.67 27.77
C CYS A 78 3.70 1.87 27.10
N TYR A 79 3.67 3.03 27.77
CA TYR A 79 4.64 4.09 27.49
C TYR A 79 5.99 3.51 27.87
N ASP A 80 6.85 3.24 26.89
CA ASP A 80 8.26 3.03 27.17
C ASP A 80 8.81 4.35 27.69
N SER A 81 9.03 4.41 29.00
CA SER A 81 9.72 5.49 29.69
C SER A 81 11.10 5.67 29.08
N LEU A 82 11.21 6.56 28.10
CA LEU A 82 12.47 7.19 27.71
C LEU A 82 12.67 8.42 28.61
N ASP A 83 13.10 8.19 29.84
CA ASP A 83 14.11 9.04 30.47
C ASP A 83 14.69 8.31 31.69
N SER A 84 15.96 7.91 31.57
CA SER A 84 16.86 7.86 32.71
C SER A 84 18.25 8.17 32.15
N SER A 85 18.55 9.47 32.21
CA SER A 85 19.89 10.04 32.25
C SER A 85 20.81 9.34 33.26
#